data_AF-A0A7W2PIY7-F1
#
_entry.id   AF-A0A7W2PIY7-F1
#
_cell.length_a   1.000
_cell.length_b   1.000
_cell.length_c   1.000
_cell.angle_alpha   90.00
_cell.angle_beta   90.00
_cell.angle_gamma   90.00
#
_symmetry.space_group_name_H-M   'P 1'
#
loop_
_entity.id
_entity.type
_entity.pdbx_description
1 polymer ?
#
loop_
_entity_poly.entity_id
_entity_poly.type
_entity_poly.pdbx_seq_one_letter_code
_entity_poly.pdbx_strand_id
1 'polypeptide(L)'
;MTYTQIVLWFVALDINFYMFSQHSNIYDLAFFTKLLKHILFEPYPYWSILLISAVVTFLSIFFGDEIMDAAAHKDRTIAHSVFCSLLRLFSNKT
;
A
#
# COMPACT_ATOMS: atom_id res chain seq x y z
N MET A 1 7.37 -13.69 2.36
CA MET A 1 6.93 -12.57 1.51
C MET A 1 7.13 -11.21 2.18
N THR A 2 6.74 -11.04 3.45
CA THR A 2 6.89 -9.75 4.17
C THR A 2 8.34 -9.29 4.35
N TYR A 3 9.27 -10.21 4.66
CA TYR A 3 10.69 -9.88 4.85
C TYR A 3 11.33 -9.20 3.62
N THR A 4 11.08 -9.71 2.41
CA THR A 4 11.60 -9.12 1.18
C THR A 4 11.01 -7.73 0.91
N GLN A 5 9.79 -7.46 1.38
CA GLN A 5 9.15 -6.16 1.19
C GLN A 5 9.71 -5.08 2.12
N ILE A 6 10.07 -5.47 3.35
CA ILE A 6 10.77 -4.59 4.29
C ILE A 6 12.13 -4.20 3.70
N VAL A 7 12.88 -5.18 3.17
CA VAL A 7 14.17 -4.93 2.52
C VAL A 7 14.02 -3.99 1.33
N LEU A 8 13.02 -4.20 0.47
CA LEU A 8 12.77 -3.31 -0.67
C LEU A 8 12.37 -1.89 -0.25
N TRP A 9 11.63 -1.74 0.85
CA TRP A 9 11.28 -0.43 1.39
C TRP A 9 12.52 0.33 1.86
N PHE A 10 13.44 -0.32 2.57
CA PHE A 10 14.73 0.27 2.95
C PHE A 10 15.60 0.61 1.74
N VAL A 11 15.70 -0.30 0.77
CA VAL A 11 16.46 -0.06 -0.47
C VAL A 11 15.89 1.13 -1.26
N ALA A 12 14.56 1.26 -1.33
CA ALA A 12 13.92 2.41 -1.96
C ALA A 12 14.25 3.72 -1.23
N LEU A 13 14.28 3.70 0.10
CA LEU A 13 14.65 4.84 0.92
C LEU A 13 16.12 5.24 0.68
N ASP A 14 17.03 4.26 0.65
CA ASP A 14 18.45 4.46 0.39
C ASP A 14 18.72 5.00 -1.03
N ILE A 15 18.06 4.45 -2.05
CA ILE A 15 18.19 4.96 -3.43
C ILE A 15 17.72 6.41 -3.52
N ASN A 16 16.61 6.75 -2.85
CA ASN A 16 16.10 8.12 -2.83
C ASN A 16 17.06 9.09 -2.10
N PHE A 17 17.73 8.62 -1.05
CA PHE A 17 18.77 9.38 -0.36
C PHE A 17 20.00 9.61 -1.25
N TYR A 18 20.46 8.55 -1.93
CA TYR A 18 21.61 8.60 -2.85
C TYR A 18 21.38 9.52 -4.05
N MET A 19 20.22 9.41 -4.69
CA MET A 19 19.84 10.25 -5.84
C MET A 19 19.75 11.74 -5.49
N PHE A 20 19.28 12.06 -4.28
CA PHE A 20 19.24 13.45 -3.80
C PHE A 20 20.64 14.02 -3.60
N SER A 21 21.59 13.23 -3.07
CA SER A 21 22.97 13.67 -2.84
C SER A 21 23.72 14.02 -4.12
N GLN A 22 23.43 13.33 -5.23
CA GLN A 22 24.11 13.56 -6.51
C GLN A 22 23.40 14.62 -7.36
N HIS A 23 22.08 14.72 -7.27
CA HIS A 23 21.28 15.55 -8.17
C HIS A 23 20.07 16.21 -7.49
N SER A 24 20.31 17.16 -6.58
CA SER A 24 19.23 17.89 -5.88
C SER A 24 18.34 18.76 -6.82
N ASN A 25 18.83 19.08 -8.02
CA ASN A 25 18.14 19.91 -9.02
C ASN A 25 16.99 19.17 -9.72
N ILE A 26 17.09 17.85 -9.88
CA ILE A 26 16.05 17.02 -10.55
C ILE A 26 14.79 16.93 -9.66
N TYR A 27 14.94 17.14 -8.36
CA TYR A 27 13.85 17.01 -7.39
C TYR A 27 12.87 18.19 -7.43
N ASP A 28 13.21 19.32 -8.04
CA ASP A 28 12.30 20.47 -8.16
C ASP A 28 11.39 20.40 -9.40
N LEU A 29 11.65 19.48 -10.35
CA LEU A 29 10.83 19.32 -11.56
C LEU A 29 9.51 18.57 -11.31
N ALA A 30 9.48 17.65 -10.35
CA ALA A 30 8.35 16.76 -10.13
C ALA A 30 7.78 16.93 -8.71
N PHE A 31 6.46 17.11 -8.63
CA PHE A 31 5.72 17.37 -7.40
C PHE A 31 6.00 16.33 -6.30
N PHE A 32 6.00 15.04 -6.65
CA PHE A 32 6.28 13.95 -5.72
C PHE A 32 7.70 13.99 -5.17
N THR A 33 8.70 14.26 -6.00
CA THR A 33 10.11 14.33 -5.59
C THR A 33 10.39 15.58 -4.76
N LYS A 34 9.69 16.69 -5.03
CA LYS A 34 9.73 17.91 -4.21
C LYS A 34 9.14 17.69 -2.82
N LEU A 35 8.02 16.98 -2.72
CA LEU A 35 7.46 16.51 -1.45
C LEU A 35 8.42 15.59 -0.71
N LEU A 36 9.05 14.63 -1.42
CA LEU A 36 10.03 13.73 -0.84
C LEU A 36 11.24 14.47 -0.26
N LYS A 37 11.76 15.48 -0.97
CA LYS A 37 12.82 16.38 -0.50
C LYS A 37 12.41 17.07 0.80
N HIS A 38 11.17 17.56 0.88
CA HIS A 38 10.62 18.19 2.08
C HIS A 38 10.49 17.19 3.25
N ILE A 39 10.03 15.98 2.96
CA ILE A 39 9.90 14.87 3.94
C ILE A 39 11.27 14.46 4.52
N LEU A 40 12.34 14.50 3.72
CA LEU A 40 13.68 14.10 4.14
C LEU A 40 14.42 15.16 4.96
N PHE A 41 14.23 16.45 4.68
CA PHE A 41 15.03 17.55 5.26
C PHE A 41 14.31 18.36 6.35
N GLU A 42 12.98 18.30 6.44
CA GLU A 42 12.22 18.92 7.53
C GLU A 42 11.72 17.83 8.50
N PRO A 43 12.49 17.50 9.55
CA PRO A 43 12.23 16.33 10.41
C PRO A 43 10.92 16.42 11.22
N TYR A 44 10.31 17.59 11.34
CA TYR A 44 9.05 17.80 12.06
C TYR A 44 8.13 18.66 11.19
N PRO A 45 6.93 18.22 10.74
CA PRO A 45 6.11 17.03 11.06
C PRO A 45 6.11 15.87 10.03
N TYR A 46 6.96 15.93 9.00
CA TYR A 46 6.80 15.12 7.78
C TYR A 46 7.22 13.64 7.88
N TRP A 47 7.94 13.24 8.94
CA TRP A 47 8.23 11.83 9.22
C TRP A 47 6.96 10.98 9.44
N SER A 48 5.84 11.61 9.82
CA SER A 48 4.54 10.95 9.91
C SER A 48 4.10 10.37 8.56
N ILE A 49 4.46 11.01 7.44
CA ILE A 49 4.15 10.52 6.09
C ILE A 49 4.96 9.26 5.78
N LEU A 50 6.20 9.20 6.26
CA LEU A 50 7.09 8.05 6.11
C LEU A 50 6.58 6.85 6.94
N LEU A 51 6.10 7.11 8.16
CA LEU A 51 5.39 6.11 8.97
C LEU A 51 4.08 5.66 8.34
N ILE A 52 3.26 6.58 7.84
CA ILE A 52 2.01 6.26 7.14
C ILE A 52 2.27 5.43 5.89
N SER A 53 3.34 5.72 5.14
CA SER A 53 3.75 4.93 3.97
C SER A 53 4.17 3.51 4.35
N ALA A 54 4.96 3.36 5.42
CA ALA A 54 5.31 2.05 5.95
C ALA A 54 4.07 1.29 6.39
N VAL A 55 3.20 1.92 7.20
CA VAL A 55 1.94 1.33 7.68
C VAL A 55 1.05 0.92 6.51
N VAL A 56 0.86 1.76 5.49
CA VAL A 56 0.08 1.41 4.29
C VAL A 56 0.67 0.20 3.55
N THR A 57 2.01 0.13 3.44
CA THR A 57 2.68 -0.99 2.78
C THR A 57 2.50 -2.29 3.56
N PHE A 58 2.67 -2.25 4.88
CA PHE A 58 2.44 -3.41 5.75
C PHE A 58 0.97 -3.82 5.78
N LEU A 59 0.06 -2.86 5.90
CA LEU A 59 -1.38 -3.09 5.94
C LEU A 59 -1.86 -3.69 4.60
N SER A 60 -1.29 -3.25 3.46
CA SER A 60 -1.57 -3.82 2.15
C SER A 60 -1.14 -5.29 2.03
N ILE A 61 0.00 -5.67 2.60
CA ILE A 61 0.46 -7.07 2.58
C ILE A 61 -0.39 -7.90 3.54
N PHE A 62 -0.69 -7.37 4.73
CA PHE A 62 -1.48 -8.07 5.73
C PHE A 62 -2.90 -8.34 5.23
N PHE A 63 -3.58 -7.32 4.69
CA PHE A 63 -4.86 -7.53 4.01
C PHE A 63 -4.72 -8.38 2.75
N GLY A 64 -3.63 -8.26 2.00
CA GLY A 64 -3.39 -9.10 0.83
C GLY A 64 -3.36 -10.59 1.19
N ASP A 65 -2.65 -10.94 2.26
CA ASP A 65 -2.53 -12.32 2.74
C ASP A 65 -3.84 -12.81 3.38
N GLU A 66 -4.47 -11.99 4.23
CA GLU A 66 -5.74 -12.31 4.91
C GLU A 66 -6.91 -12.44 3.93
N ILE A 67 -7.01 -11.55 2.92
CA ILE A 67 -8.06 -11.63 1.89
C ILE A 67 -7.76 -12.78 0.91
N MET A 68 -6.50 -13.05 0.61
CA MET A 68 -6.13 -14.19 -0.25
C MET A 68 -6.43 -15.52 0.46
N ASP A 69 -6.15 -15.65 1.75
CA ASP A 69 -6.49 -16.84 2.52
C ASP A 69 -8.02 -16.97 2.72
N ALA A 70 -8.70 -15.86 3.01
CA ALA A 70 -10.17 -15.83 3.07
C ALA A 70 -10.84 -16.07 1.70
N ALA A 71 -10.18 -15.78 0.58
CA ALA A 71 -10.66 -16.13 -0.76
C ALA A 71 -10.36 -17.59 -1.10
N ALA A 72 -9.18 -18.10 -0.72
CA ALA A 72 -8.76 -19.48 -0.93
C ALA A 72 -9.60 -20.48 -0.12
N HIS A 73 -9.95 -20.17 1.13
CA HIS A 73 -10.88 -20.97 1.94
C HIS A 73 -12.36 -20.85 1.50
N LYS A 74 -12.68 -19.92 0.59
CA LYS A 74 -14.05 -19.60 0.16
C LYS A 74 -14.33 -19.95 -1.30
N ASP A 75 -13.40 -20.67 -1.93
CA ASP A 75 -13.68 -21.47 -3.10
C ASP A 75 -14.11 -22.85 -2.56
N ARG A 76 -15.40 -23.14 -2.37
CA ARG A 76 -16.26 -23.62 -3.47
C ARG A 76 -17.77 -23.50 -3.22
N THR A 77 -18.25 -22.76 -2.21
CA THR A 77 -19.72 -22.76 -1.89
C THR A 77 -20.33 -21.40 -1.60
N ILE A 78 -19.57 -20.40 -1.15
CA ILE A 78 -20.19 -19.16 -0.64
C ILE A 78 -20.40 -18.10 -1.73
N ALA A 79 -19.55 -18.05 -2.77
CA ALA A 79 -19.76 -17.13 -3.89
C ALA A 79 -21.08 -17.41 -4.63
N HIS A 80 -21.45 -18.68 -4.81
CA HIS A 80 -22.71 -19.06 -5.44
C HIS A 80 -23.92 -18.89 -4.51
N SER A 81 -23.79 -19.23 -3.21
CA SER A 81 -24.92 -19.13 -2.28
C SER A 81 -25.27 -17.70 -1.88
N VAL A 82 -24.28 -16.81 -1.71
CA VAL A 82 -24.53 -15.40 -1.37
C VAL A 82 -25.12 -14.65 -2.55
N PHE A 83 -24.58 -14.85 -3.76
CA PHE A 83 -25.14 -14.23 -4.97
C PHE A 83 -26.57 -14.71 -5.27
N CYS A 84 -26.84 -16.01 -5.08
CA CYS A 84 -28.17 -16.59 -5.31
C CYS A 84 -29.19 -16.20 -4.23
N SER A 85 -28.77 -16.08 -2.96
CA SER A 85 -29.62 -15.53 -1.89
C SER A 85 -29.91 -14.03 -2.08
N LEU A 86 -28.95 -13.25 -2.58
CA LEU A 86 -29.15 -11.83 -2.88
C LEU A 86 -30.13 -11.63 -4.05
N LEU A 87 -30.02 -12.45 -5.10
CA LEU A 87 -30.97 -12.46 -6.23
C LEU A 87 -32.38 -12.85 -5.78
N ARG A 88 -32.54 -13.81 -4.86
CA ARG A 88 -33.87 -14.15 -4.31
C ARG A 88 -34.47 -13.03 -3.47
N LEU A 89 -33.67 -12.30 -2.69
CA LEU A 89 -34.17 -11.17 -1.91
C LEU A 89 -34.54 -9.96 -2.79
N PHE A 90 -33.82 -9.74 -3.90
CA PHE A 90 -34.19 -8.69 -4.87
C PHE A 90 -35.40 -9.09 -5.71
N SER A 91 -35.51 -10.36 -6.13
CA SER A 91 -36.64 -10.85 -6.93
C SER A 91 -37.95 -10.95 -6.13
N ASN A 92 -37.91 -11.07 -4.80
CA ASN A 92 -39.11 -11.15 -3.97
C ASN A 92 -39.67 -9.77 -3.59
N LYS A 93 -38.96 -8.68 -3.92
CA LYS A 93 -39.33 -7.30 -3.56
C LYS A 93 -39.85 -6.47 -4.74
N THR A 94 -40.23 -7.13 -5.84
CA THR A 94 -40.91 -6.57 -7.02
C THR A 94 -42.15 -7.39 -7.30
#